data_AF-A0AAW0CC27-F1
#
_entry.id   AF-A0AAW0CC27-F1
#
_cell.length_a   1.000
_cell.length_b   1.000
_cell.length_c   1.000
_cell.angle_alpha   90.00
_cell.angle_beta   90.00
_cell.angle_gamma   90.00
#
_symmetry.space_group_name_H-M   'P 1'
#
loop_
_entity.id
_entity.type
_entity.pdbx_description
1 polymer ?
#
loop_
_entity_poly.entity_id
_entity_poly.type
_entity_poly.pdbx_seq_one_letter_code
_entity_poly.pdbx_strand_id
1 'polypeptide(L)'
;MDERPQDRLRTILSIQSGEIQGSPYPDLDMLYRQIILTCRNWNKIYFILQLLVTPHPNLNCVSNSRIQWHSSTIIAGLFNFKTGQVETLLSRLHSVMHIPEDPNFQIQILHASFTEFLLDSARSGEHWVRKYSESEYCNHVTVLLLRTLAPYASWYPPYCSSEQSFDAAFAKWQKKVGFIVHSTLPHLSITHWPDYWCKVESPSASLLAELERFDAYLIGALTLTCACNPAHSLLRWNDCLAWAKALDEKVPQSFIEKLGVFSRGCSIGYHKDTLRLNAVRGTFELECGLVNTSRRKFADCMVDSLTWYYKQWWSEELGSWDFLPMLLPATPEDGILFNELVVVHIPKANASTLKKVYGVYRSLKGGAQKTMFRNDIVHDTSKSAVCGLVEIEDLEAFKALLYKRRDIFAVLPAENSSPWSDSDLSVSDGERDAA
;
A
#
# COMPACT_ATOMS: atom_id res chain seq x y z
N MET A 1 30.32 -42.69 16.96
CA MET A 1 31.69 -42.63 16.40
C MET A 1 31.56 -41.83 15.11
N ASP A 2 31.85 -40.53 15.16
CA ASP A 2 31.80 -39.68 13.96
C ASP A 2 33.04 -39.95 13.09
N GLU A 3 32.80 -40.38 11.86
CA GLU A 3 33.83 -40.60 10.83
C GLU A 3 34.48 -39.26 10.46
N ARG A 4 35.81 -39.21 10.28
CA ARG A 4 36.52 -37.95 10.02
C ARG A 4 36.00 -37.31 8.72
N PRO A 5 35.82 -35.98 8.66
CA PRO A 5 35.26 -35.30 7.48
C PRO A 5 35.99 -35.62 6.17
N GLN A 6 37.30 -35.84 6.25
CA GLN A 6 38.16 -36.17 5.12
C GLN A 6 37.90 -37.58 4.58
N ASP A 7 37.61 -38.53 5.46
CA ASP A 7 37.31 -39.92 5.09
C ASP A 7 35.92 -40.00 4.46
N ARG A 8 34.94 -39.26 4.99
CA ARG A 8 33.61 -39.10 4.36
C ARG A 8 33.71 -38.50 2.97
N LEU A 9 34.51 -37.44 2.79
CA LEU A 9 34.71 -36.81 1.48
C LEU A 9 35.40 -37.77 0.50
N ARG A 10 36.41 -38.52 0.93
CA ARG A 10 37.06 -39.53 0.09
C ARG A 10 36.12 -40.65 -0.32
N THR A 11 35.32 -41.17 0.61
CA THR A 11 34.31 -42.19 0.31
C THR A 11 33.30 -41.67 -0.70
N ILE A 12 32.84 -40.43 -0.53
CA ILE A 12 31.95 -39.73 -1.47
C ILE A 12 32.56 -39.61 -2.87
N LEU A 13 33.83 -39.23 -2.98
CA LEU A 13 34.55 -39.10 -4.25
C LEU A 13 34.92 -40.45 -4.88
N SER A 14 34.91 -41.54 -4.10
CA SER A 14 35.30 -42.88 -4.54
C SER A 14 34.12 -43.73 -5.03
N ILE A 15 32.88 -43.31 -4.76
CA ILE A 15 31.69 -43.92 -5.34
C ILE A 15 31.71 -43.55 -6.83
N GLN A 16 32.02 -44.53 -7.68
CA GLN A 16 32.07 -44.36 -9.13
C GLN A 16 30.78 -43.70 -9.61
N SER A 17 30.93 -42.51 -10.17
CA SER A 17 29.88 -41.75 -10.84
C SER A 17 29.41 -42.58 -12.02
N GLY A 18 28.25 -43.24 -11.90
CA GLY A 18 27.49 -43.62 -13.08
C GLY A 18 27.34 -42.36 -13.92
N GLU A 19 27.92 -42.35 -15.11
CA GLU A 19 28.05 -41.15 -15.94
C GLU A 19 26.71 -40.40 -16.00
N ILE A 20 26.64 -39.22 -15.38
CA ILE A 20 25.55 -38.27 -15.64
C ILE A 20 25.85 -37.75 -17.05
N GLN A 21 25.40 -38.50 -18.07
CA GLN A 21 25.65 -38.16 -19.46
C GLN A 21 25.17 -36.74 -19.75
N GLY A 22 26.10 -35.88 -20.18
CA GLY A 22 25.82 -34.51 -20.58
C GLY A 22 26.03 -33.42 -19.51
N SER A 23 26.44 -33.75 -18.28
CA SER A 23 26.82 -32.70 -17.32
C SER A 23 28.25 -32.18 -17.59
N PRO A 24 28.47 -30.85 -17.61
CA PRO A 24 29.81 -30.28 -17.69
C PRO A 24 30.63 -30.48 -16.39
N TYR A 25 29.97 -30.80 -15.27
CA TYR A 25 30.60 -30.95 -13.95
C TYR A 25 30.00 -32.14 -13.16
N PRO A 26 30.19 -33.39 -13.61
CA PRO A 26 29.51 -34.57 -13.05
C PRO A 26 29.83 -34.80 -11.56
N ASP A 27 31.08 -34.58 -11.14
CA ASP A 27 31.47 -34.76 -9.73
C ASP A 27 30.84 -33.70 -8.82
N LEU A 28 30.72 -32.45 -9.32
CA LEU A 28 30.08 -31.36 -8.58
C LEU A 28 28.57 -31.59 -8.46
N ASP A 29 27.93 -32.08 -9.52
CA ASP A 29 26.51 -32.44 -9.51
C ASP A 29 26.24 -33.60 -8.55
N MET A 30 27.13 -34.59 -8.50
CA MET A 30 27.05 -35.67 -7.52
C MET A 30 27.16 -35.15 -6.08
N LEU A 31 28.09 -34.22 -5.82
CA LEU A 31 28.21 -33.57 -4.52
C LEU A 31 26.93 -32.79 -4.15
N TYR A 32 26.36 -32.02 -5.08
CA TYR A 32 25.11 -31.28 -4.85
C TYR A 32 23.94 -32.22 -4.57
N ARG A 33 23.82 -33.33 -5.30
CA ARG A 33 22.82 -34.37 -5.03
C ARG A 33 22.98 -34.93 -3.62
N GLN A 34 24.20 -35.26 -3.21
CA GLN A 34 24.44 -35.79 -1.86
C GLN A 34 24.10 -34.79 -0.76
N ILE A 35 24.46 -33.51 -0.93
CA ILE A 35 24.08 -32.44 0.01
C ILE A 35 22.56 -32.36 0.14
N ILE A 36 21.83 -32.37 -0.98
CA ILE A 36 20.37 -32.33 -1.01
C ILE A 36 19.75 -33.60 -0.38
N LEU A 37 20.30 -34.79 -0.64
CA LEU A 37 19.82 -36.04 -0.05
C LEU A 37 19.93 -36.05 1.48
N THR A 38 20.82 -35.24 2.07
CA THR A 38 20.85 -35.09 3.52
C THR A 38 19.64 -34.32 4.06
N CYS A 39 18.94 -33.55 3.23
CA CYS A 39 17.86 -32.67 3.66
C CYS A 39 16.58 -33.46 4.01
N ARG A 40 15.97 -33.13 5.16
CA ARG A 40 14.66 -33.68 5.55
C ARG A 40 13.56 -32.73 5.07
N ASN A 41 12.36 -33.27 4.82
CA ASN A 41 11.20 -32.50 4.36
C ASN A 41 11.46 -31.77 3.04
N TRP A 42 11.97 -32.49 2.04
CA TRP A 42 12.30 -31.95 0.72
C TRP A 42 11.18 -31.10 0.12
N ASN A 43 9.90 -31.48 0.26
CA ASN A 43 8.77 -30.69 -0.23
C ASN A 43 8.76 -29.23 0.26
N LYS A 44 9.17 -28.97 1.51
CA LYS A 44 9.24 -27.59 2.03
C LYS A 44 10.49 -26.86 1.54
N ILE A 45 11.61 -27.56 1.51
CA ILE A 45 12.88 -27.03 1.00
C ILE A 45 12.74 -26.67 -0.46
N TYR A 46 12.08 -27.51 -1.26
CA TYR A 46 11.73 -27.27 -2.65
C TYR A 46 11.08 -25.90 -2.85
N PHE A 47 10.06 -25.54 -2.06
CA PHE A 47 9.42 -24.22 -2.17
C PHE A 47 10.35 -23.07 -1.81
N ILE A 48 11.23 -23.26 -0.82
CA ILE A 48 12.24 -22.27 -0.46
C ILE A 48 13.25 -22.09 -1.60
N LEU A 49 13.80 -23.20 -2.13
CA LEU A 49 14.74 -23.18 -3.25
C LEU A 49 14.11 -22.56 -4.49
N GLN A 50 12.86 -22.94 -4.79
CA GLN A 50 12.07 -22.40 -5.88
C GLN A 50 11.94 -20.88 -5.79
N LEU A 51 11.66 -20.37 -4.59
CA LEU A 51 11.63 -18.93 -4.35
C LEU A 51 13.02 -18.30 -4.54
N LEU A 52 14.08 -18.87 -3.96
CA LEU A 52 15.43 -18.33 -4.02
C LEU A 52 16.00 -18.27 -5.45
N VAL A 53 15.63 -19.21 -6.33
CA VAL A 53 16.03 -19.19 -7.75
C VAL A 53 15.11 -18.33 -8.63
N THR A 54 14.00 -17.84 -8.08
CA THR A 54 13.06 -16.95 -8.78
C THR A 54 13.42 -15.49 -8.46
N PRO A 55 13.80 -14.67 -9.46
CA PRO A 55 14.05 -13.26 -9.22
C PRO A 55 12.75 -12.54 -8.84
N HIS A 56 12.81 -11.58 -7.93
CA HIS A 56 11.67 -10.71 -7.65
C HIS A 56 11.30 -9.95 -8.93
N PRO A 57 10.03 -9.93 -9.36
CA PRO A 57 9.61 -9.20 -10.54
C PRO A 57 9.93 -7.71 -10.37
N ASN A 58 10.54 -7.09 -11.39
CA ASN A 58 10.73 -5.64 -11.41
C ASN A 58 9.39 -4.96 -11.70
N LEU A 59 8.53 -4.93 -10.69
CA LEU A 59 7.36 -4.08 -10.68
C LEU A 59 7.92 -2.67 -10.48
N ASN A 60 7.88 -1.83 -11.53
CA ASN A 60 8.31 -0.43 -11.56
C ASN A 60 7.79 0.47 -10.41
N CYS A 61 7.06 -0.11 -9.45
CA CYS A 61 6.50 0.50 -8.26
C CYS A 61 7.45 0.49 -7.06
N VAL A 62 8.56 -0.27 -7.08
CA VAL A 62 9.35 -0.56 -5.87
C VAL A 62 10.83 -0.18 -5.97
N SER A 63 11.15 1.03 -6.45
CA SER A 63 12.54 1.51 -6.46
C SER A 63 13.14 1.74 -5.06
N ASN A 64 12.37 1.57 -3.98
CA ASN A 64 12.79 1.92 -2.61
C ASN A 64 12.43 0.92 -1.50
N SER A 65 11.81 -0.25 -1.75
CA SER A 65 11.53 -1.15 -0.62
C SER A 65 12.81 -1.84 -0.16
N ARG A 66 13.22 -1.56 1.08
CA ARG A 66 14.28 -2.27 1.82
C ARG A 66 13.92 -3.74 2.13
N ILE A 67 12.85 -4.28 1.54
CA ILE A 67 12.36 -5.62 1.84
C ILE A 67 13.28 -6.64 1.19
N GLN A 68 13.91 -7.43 2.06
CA GLN A 68 14.68 -8.59 1.65
C GLN A 68 13.69 -9.73 1.40
N TRP A 69 13.18 -9.83 0.16
CA TRP A 69 12.17 -10.83 -0.22
C TRP A 69 12.60 -12.29 0.01
N HIS A 70 13.92 -12.50 0.07
CA HIS A 70 14.54 -13.80 0.32
C HIS A 70 15.07 -13.92 1.76
N SER A 71 14.61 -13.09 2.69
CA SER A 71 14.92 -13.23 4.11
C SER A 71 14.08 -14.31 4.78
N SER A 72 14.60 -14.96 5.81
CA SER A 72 13.88 -16.01 6.54
C SER A 72 12.50 -15.56 7.01
N THR A 73 12.38 -14.34 7.54
CA THR A 73 11.10 -13.77 7.99
C THR A 73 10.06 -13.72 6.86
N ILE A 74 10.45 -13.24 5.68
CA ILE A 74 9.54 -13.13 4.53
C ILE A 74 9.18 -14.51 3.97
N ILE A 75 10.17 -15.39 3.81
CA ILE A 75 9.95 -16.77 3.34
C ILE A 75 9.01 -17.52 4.27
N ALA A 76 9.19 -17.37 5.58
CA ALA A 76 8.30 -17.98 6.56
C ALA A 76 6.86 -17.45 6.42
N GLY A 77 6.69 -16.14 6.19
CA GLY A 77 5.38 -15.54 5.94
C GLY A 77 4.71 -16.05 4.65
N LEU A 78 5.47 -16.14 3.54
CA LEU A 78 4.97 -16.60 2.23
C LEU A 78 4.42 -18.04 2.30
N PHE A 79 5.11 -18.92 3.03
CA PHE A 79 4.77 -20.34 3.10
C PHE A 79 4.11 -20.77 4.42
N ASN A 80 3.75 -19.80 5.27
CA ASN A 80 3.15 -20.03 6.60
C ASN A 80 3.98 -21.01 7.46
N PHE A 81 5.29 -20.83 7.46
CA PHE A 81 6.19 -21.58 8.32
C PHE A 81 6.26 -20.97 9.71
N LYS A 82 6.60 -21.81 10.70
CA LYS A 82 6.84 -21.34 12.07
C LYS A 82 8.15 -20.54 12.14
N THR A 83 8.27 -19.62 13.09
CA THR A 83 9.53 -18.93 13.39
C THR A 83 10.68 -19.94 13.60
N GLY A 84 11.84 -19.71 12.98
CA GLY A 84 13.00 -20.60 13.04
C GLY A 84 12.94 -21.82 12.11
N GLN A 85 11.80 -22.06 11.45
CA GLN A 85 11.62 -23.24 10.61
C GLN A 85 12.40 -23.13 9.30
N VAL A 86 12.55 -21.93 8.72
CA VAL A 86 13.32 -21.73 7.48
C VAL A 86 14.78 -22.10 7.71
N GLU A 87 15.37 -21.59 8.79
CA GLU A 87 16.74 -21.86 9.22
C GLU A 87 16.94 -23.35 9.48
N THR A 88 16.00 -23.99 10.19
CA THR A 88 16.05 -25.43 10.47
C THR A 88 15.98 -26.28 9.19
N LEU A 89 15.17 -25.87 8.20
CA LEU A 89 15.05 -26.56 6.92
C LEU A 89 16.32 -26.40 6.07
N LEU A 90 16.94 -25.22 6.12
CA LEU A 90 18.12 -24.89 5.31
C LEU A 90 19.46 -25.21 6.01
N SER A 91 19.47 -25.60 7.28
CA SER A 91 20.70 -25.81 8.05
C SER A 91 21.64 -26.88 7.49
N ARG A 92 21.15 -27.76 6.60
CA ARG A 92 21.98 -28.75 5.90
C ARG A 92 22.57 -28.24 4.59
N LEU A 93 22.17 -27.05 4.16
CA LEU A 93 22.60 -26.40 2.92
C LEU A 93 23.63 -25.28 3.14
N HIS A 94 24.16 -25.09 4.36
CA HIS A 94 25.16 -24.04 4.65
C HIS A 94 26.42 -24.10 3.77
N SER A 95 26.77 -25.28 3.23
CA SER A 95 27.90 -25.42 2.31
C SER A 95 27.67 -24.80 0.92
N VAL A 96 26.40 -24.57 0.54
CA VAL A 96 26.01 -24.01 -0.77
C VAL A 96 25.15 -22.76 -0.66
N MET A 97 24.78 -22.38 0.57
CA MET A 97 23.96 -21.20 0.87
C MET A 97 24.50 -20.42 2.06
N HIS A 98 24.47 -19.10 1.94
CA HIS A 98 24.62 -18.21 3.08
C HIS A 98 23.26 -18.00 3.72
N ILE A 99 23.13 -18.43 4.97
CA ILE A 99 21.97 -18.22 5.83
C ILE A 99 22.40 -17.25 6.92
N PRO A 100 21.92 -16.00 6.91
CA PRO A 100 22.33 -14.99 7.88
C PRO A 100 21.75 -15.30 9.28
N GLU A 101 22.43 -14.81 10.32
CA GLU A 101 21.95 -14.96 11.71
C GLU A 101 20.73 -14.09 12.01
N ASP A 102 20.68 -12.86 11.46
CA ASP A 102 19.49 -12.01 11.54
C ASP A 102 18.49 -12.46 10.45
N PRO A 103 17.28 -12.90 10.85
CA PRO A 103 16.29 -13.48 9.94
C PRO A 103 15.71 -12.47 8.94
N ASN A 104 16.04 -11.18 9.06
CA ASN A 104 15.63 -10.13 8.14
C ASN A 104 16.63 -9.89 7.01
N PHE A 105 17.84 -10.47 7.05
CA PHE A 105 18.76 -10.43 5.93
C PHE A 105 18.45 -11.50 4.89
N GLN A 106 18.83 -11.20 3.65
CA GLN A 106 18.60 -12.07 2.51
C GLN A 106 19.46 -13.35 2.59
N ILE A 107 18.80 -14.49 2.41
CA ILE A 107 19.45 -15.78 2.14
C ILE A 107 19.99 -15.75 0.70
N GLN A 108 21.24 -16.20 0.52
CA GLN A 108 21.91 -16.18 -0.77
C GLN A 108 22.44 -17.56 -1.14
N ILE A 109 22.28 -17.93 -2.41
CA ILE A 109 22.96 -19.10 -2.98
C ILE A 109 24.41 -18.70 -3.28
N LEU A 110 25.38 -19.40 -2.69
CA LEU A 110 26.80 -19.02 -2.76
C LEU A 110 27.44 -19.32 -4.11
N HIS A 111 26.95 -20.33 -4.83
CA HIS A 111 27.55 -20.81 -6.06
C HIS A 111 26.57 -20.75 -7.22
N ALA A 112 26.92 -20.03 -8.29
CA ALA A 112 26.14 -19.98 -9.52
C ALA A 112 25.87 -21.38 -10.10
N SER A 113 26.86 -22.26 -10.03
CA SER A 113 26.73 -23.66 -10.49
C SER A 113 25.71 -24.47 -9.70
N PHE A 114 25.42 -24.13 -8.44
CA PHE A 114 24.33 -24.77 -7.68
C PHE A 114 22.97 -24.31 -8.19
N THR A 115 22.80 -23.02 -8.49
CA THR A 115 21.59 -22.50 -9.15
C THR A 115 21.37 -23.16 -10.51
N GLU A 116 22.42 -23.29 -11.32
CA GLU A 116 22.35 -23.98 -12.62
C GLU A 116 21.98 -25.45 -12.47
N PHE A 117 22.59 -26.15 -11.50
CA PHE A 117 22.26 -27.52 -11.17
C PHE A 117 20.77 -27.67 -10.80
N LEU A 118 20.25 -26.81 -9.91
CA LEU A 118 18.85 -26.84 -9.49
C LEU A 118 17.88 -26.59 -10.66
N LEU A 119 18.23 -25.71 -11.59
CA LEU A 119 17.37 -25.33 -12.72
C LEU A 119 17.42 -26.32 -13.90
N ASP A 120 18.41 -27.22 -13.95
CA ASP A 120 18.59 -28.21 -15.02
C ASP A 120 18.07 -29.59 -14.57
N SER A 121 16.98 -30.04 -15.20
CA SER A 121 16.32 -31.31 -14.85
C SER A 121 17.16 -32.54 -15.15
N ALA A 122 18.03 -32.51 -16.16
CA ALA A 122 18.93 -33.62 -16.47
C ALA A 122 20.00 -33.76 -15.39
N ARG A 123 20.52 -32.63 -14.90
CA ARG A 123 21.58 -32.58 -13.87
C ARG A 123 21.06 -32.89 -12.47
N SER A 124 19.88 -32.41 -12.10
CA SER A 124 19.32 -32.54 -10.74
C SER A 124 18.35 -33.71 -10.54
N GLY A 125 17.77 -34.25 -11.62
CA GLY A 125 16.82 -35.36 -11.57
C GLY A 125 15.60 -35.05 -10.70
N GLU A 126 15.33 -35.85 -9.68
CA GLU A 126 14.20 -35.65 -8.75
C GLU A 126 14.29 -34.39 -7.89
N HIS A 127 15.47 -33.76 -7.84
CA HIS A 127 15.69 -32.52 -7.10
C HIS A 127 15.60 -31.26 -7.97
N TRP A 128 15.12 -31.40 -9.20
CA TRP A 128 14.92 -30.29 -10.11
C TRP A 128 13.94 -29.26 -9.55
N VAL A 129 14.34 -27.99 -9.59
CA VAL A 129 13.57 -26.85 -9.12
C VAL A 129 13.27 -25.95 -10.30
N ARG A 130 11.99 -25.79 -10.64
CA ARG A 130 11.56 -24.79 -11.61
C ARG A 130 11.40 -23.43 -10.94
N LYS A 131 11.54 -22.33 -11.69
CA LYS A 131 11.15 -21.00 -11.21
C LYS A 131 9.64 -20.88 -11.07
N TYR A 132 9.18 -19.99 -10.21
CA TYR A 132 7.78 -19.55 -10.24
C TYR A 132 7.52 -18.77 -11.52
N SER A 133 6.30 -18.90 -12.06
CA SER A 133 5.79 -17.89 -12.99
C SER A 133 5.53 -16.56 -12.26
N GLU A 134 5.43 -15.45 -13.00
CA GLU A 134 5.08 -14.14 -12.41
C GLU A 134 3.77 -14.22 -11.62
N SER A 135 2.75 -14.89 -12.17
CA SER A 135 1.45 -15.09 -11.53
C SER A 135 1.55 -15.90 -10.23
N GLU A 136 2.30 -17.00 -10.21
CA GLU A 136 2.47 -17.82 -9.00
C GLU A 136 3.19 -17.05 -7.89
N TYR A 137 4.28 -16.34 -8.25
CA TYR A 137 5.02 -15.49 -7.34
C TYR A 137 4.11 -14.41 -6.74
N CYS A 138 3.40 -13.68 -7.61
CA CYS A 138 2.48 -12.62 -7.21
C CYS A 138 1.34 -13.15 -6.34
N ASN A 139 0.85 -14.37 -6.57
CA ASN A 139 -0.15 -15.02 -5.72
C ASN A 139 0.40 -15.21 -4.29
N HIS A 140 1.62 -15.74 -4.14
CA HIS A 140 2.23 -15.92 -2.81
C HIS A 140 2.46 -14.58 -2.10
N VAL A 141 2.98 -13.58 -2.81
CA VAL A 141 3.19 -12.24 -2.24
C VAL A 141 1.86 -11.62 -1.82
N THR A 142 0.82 -11.68 -2.66
CA THR A 142 -0.49 -11.11 -2.34
C THR A 142 -1.07 -11.72 -1.06
N VAL A 143 -0.97 -13.06 -0.89
CA VAL A 143 -1.37 -13.74 0.34
C VAL A 143 -0.61 -13.20 1.56
N LEU A 144 0.71 -13.02 1.46
CA LEU A 144 1.52 -12.46 2.55
C LEU A 144 1.07 -11.03 2.91
N LEU A 145 0.87 -10.17 1.91
CA LEU A 145 0.48 -8.78 2.15
C LEU A 145 -0.91 -8.71 2.82
N LEU A 146 -1.88 -9.49 2.34
CA LEU A 146 -3.22 -9.53 2.95
C LEU A 146 -3.19 -10.05 4.40
N ARG A 147 -2.44 -11.13 4.65
CA ARG A 147 -2.25 -11.66 6.02
C ARG A 147 -1.55 -10.69 6.94
N THR A 148 -0.64 -9.88 6.41
CA THR A 148 0.03 -8.82 7.18
C THR A 148 -0.97 -7.77 7.65
N LEU A 149 -2.00 -7.47 6.84
CA LEU A 149 -3.03 -6.49 7.16
C LEU A 149 -4.17 -7.04 8.02
N ALA A 150 -4.46 -8.34 7.94
CA ALA A 150 -5.60 -8.95 8.63
C ALA A 150 -5.68 -8.68 10.15
N PRO A 151 -4.58 -8.70 10.94
CA PRO A 151 -4.64 -8.41 12.37
C PRO A 151 -5.19 -7.02 12.71
N TYR A 152 -5.03 -6.05 11.79
CA TYR A 152 -5.43 -4.66 12.01
C TYR A 152 -6.95 -4.47 12.08
N ALA A 153 -7.74 -5.40 11.53
CA ALA A 153 -9.20 -5.36 11.66
C ALA A 153 -9.66 -5.39 13.11
N SER A 154 -8.95 -6.12 13.98
CA SER A 154 -9.27 -6.20 15.42
C SER A 154 -8.98 -4.91 16.21
N TRP A 155 -8.29 -3.95 15.60
CA TRP A 155 -7.98 -2.65 16.19
C TRP A 155 -8.68 -1.49 15.47
N TYR A 156 -9.49 -1.79 14.44
CA TYR A 156 -10.15 -0.75 13.67
C TYR A 156 -11.35 -0.21 14.49
N PRO A 157 -11.36 1.09 14.86
CA PRO A 157 -12.35 1.61 15.80
C PRO A 157 -13.81 1.36 15.38
N PRO A 158 -14.19 1.49 14.10
CA PRO A 158 -15.56 1.17 13.66
C PRO A 158 -16.04 -0.25 13.95
N TYR A 159 -15.14 -1.21 14.19
CA TYR A 159 -15.48 -2.62 14.44
C TYR A 159 -15.24 -3.03 15.89
N CYS A 160 -14.73 -2.13 16.72
CA CYS A 160 -14.45 -2.44 18.12
C CYS A 160 -15.78 -2.62 18.88
N SER A 161 -15.85 -3.63 19.75
CA SER A 161 -17.03 -3.97 20.54
C SER A 161 -17.47 -2.82 21.46
N SER A 162 -18.78 -2.74 21.73
CA SER A 162 -19.41 -1.72 22.59
C SER A 162 -18.87 -1.62 24.02
N GLU A 163 -18.07 -2.59 24.48
CA GLU A 163 -17.44 -2.58 25.80
C GLU A 163 -16.32 -1.53 25.95
N GLN A 164 -15.73 -1.06 24.84
CA GLN A 164 -14.70 -0.02 24.86
C GLN A 164 -15.26 1.30 24.35
N SER A 165 -14.90 2.42 24.98
CA SER A 165 -15.22 3.74 24.43
C SER A 165 -14.51 3.93 23.10
N PHE A 166 -15.14 4.69 22.20
CA PHE A 166 -14.58 5.00 20.90
C PHE A 166 -13.19 5.63 21.01
N ASP A 167 -13.01 6.60 21.92
CA ASP A 167 -11.73 7.27 22.17
C ASP A 167 -10.61 6.29 22.56
N ALA A 168 -10.92 5.27 23.37
CA ALA A 168 -9.94 4.27 23.77
C ALA A 168 -9.54 3.36 22.59
N ALA A 169 -10.52 2.96 21.76
CA ALA A 169 -10.25 2.20 20.54
C ALA A 169 -9.45 3.03 19.53
N PHE A 170 -9.80 4.31 19.36
CA PHE A 170 -9.11 5.26 18.48
C PHE A 170 -7.67 5.52 18.91
N ALA A 171 -7.41 5.75 20.21
CA ALA A 171 -6.04 5.91 20.72
C ALA A 171 -5.19 4.65 20.51
N LYS A 172 -5.78 3.46 20.69
CA LYS A 172 -5.11 2.18 20.41
C LYS A 172 -4.81 2.03 18.92
N TRP A 173 -5.76 2.39 18.05
CA TRP A 173 -5.59 2.41 16.60
C TRP A 173 -4.46 3.33 16.17
N GLN A 174 -4.45 4.58 16.64
CA GLN A 174 -3.41 5.57 16.39
C GLN A 174 -2.01 5.04 16.71
N LYS A 175 -1.83 4.43 17.89
CA LYS A 175 -0.56 3.83 18.29
C LYS A 175 -0.13 2.69 17.35
N LYS A 176 -1.07 1.87 16.88
CA LYS A 176 -0.80 0.76 15.95
C LYS A 176 -0.45 1.24 14.56
N VAL A 177 -1.14 2.26 14.06
CA VAL A 177 -0.82 2.87 12.76
C VAL A 177 0.54 3.55 12.77
N GLY A 178 0.91 4.21 13.88
CA GLY A 178 2.28 4.73 14.04
C GLY A 178 3.36 3.66 13.86
N PHE A 179 3.12 2.43 14.31
CA PHE A 179 4.04 1.31 14.07
C PHE A 179 4.12 0.89 12.59
N ILE A 180 3.00 0.91 11.87
CA ILE A 180 2.95 0.58 10.43
C ILE A 180 3.86 1.50 9.63
N VAL A 181 3.81 2.81 9.91
CA VAL A 181 4.60 3.82 9.19
C VAL A 181 6.10 3.54 9.28
N HIS A 182 6.55 2.92 10.37
CA HIS A 182 7.95 2.56 10.58
C HIS A 182 8.29 1.12 10.20
N SER A 183 7.29 0.27 9.90
CA SER A 183 7.49 -1.14 9.57
C SER A 183 7.40 -1.37 8.06
N THR A 184 8.48 -1.91 7.47
CA THR A 184 8.60 -2.02 6.01
C THR A 184 7.52 -2.89 5.38
N LEU A 185 7.20 -4.06 5.97
CA LEU A 185 6.26 -5.02 5.37
C LEU A 185 4.78 -4.56 5.48
N PRO A 186 4.26 -4.11 6.64
CA PRO A 186 2.93 -3.50 6.71
C PRO A 186 2.79 -2.30 5.78
N HIS A 187 3.78 -1.41 5.73
CA HIS A 187 3.75 -0.26 4.83
C HIS A 187 3.67 -0.70 3.35
N LEU A 188 4.52 -1.65 2.92
CA LEU A 188 4.45 -2.22 1.57
C LEU A 188 3.08 -2.88 1.29
N SER A 189 2.55 -3.59 2.28
CA SER A 189 1.26 -4.27 2.18
C SER A 189 0.12 -3.29 1.93
N ILE A 190 0.19 -2.05 2.44
CA ILE A 190 -0.82 -1.01 2.20
C ILE A 190 -0.66 -0.37 0.82
N THR A 191 0.58 -0.13 0.39
CA THR A 191 0.87 0.69 -0.78
C THR A 191 0.88 -0.09 -2.09
N HIS A 192 1.32 -1.35 -2.06
CA HIS A 192 1.67 -2.14 -3.25
C HIS A 192 0.88 -3.44 -3.42
N TRP A 193 0.00 -3.80 -2.49
CA TRP A 193 -0.83 -4.99 -2.68
C TRP A 193 -1.56 -5.05 -4.03
N PRO A 194 -2.07 -3.94 -4.62
CA PRO A 194 -2.75 -4.00 -5.91
C PRO A 194 -1.80 -4.36 -7.07
N ASP A 195 -0.53 -3.99 -6.96
CA ASP A 195 0.46 -4.19 -8.03
C ASP A 195 0.80 -5.68 -8.21
N TYR A 196 0.83 -6.46 -7.12
CA TYR A 196 0.99 -7.92 -7.17
C TYR A 196 -0.31 -8.61 -7.55
N TRP A 197 -1.41 -8.17 -6.94
CA TRP A 197 -2.70 -8.82 -7.10
C TRP A 197 -3.12 -8.91 -8.57
N CYS A 198 -3.09 -7.79 -9.30
CA CYS A 198 -3.59 -7.73 -10.68
C CYS A 198 -2.78 -8.60 -11.67
N LYS A 199 -1.68 -9.22 -11.23
CA LYS A 199 -0.83 -10.14 -11.99
C LYS A 199 -1.19 -11.61 -11.79
N VAL A 200 -2.10 -11.92 -10.87
CA VAL A 200 -2.51 -13.29 -10.58
C VAL A 200 -3.52 -13.77 -11.62
N GLU A 201 -3.15 -14.75 -12.44
CA GLU A 201 -4.01 -15.34 -13.47
C GLU A 201 -4.88 -16.47 -12.93
N SER A 202 -4.40 -17.17 -11.90
CA SER A 202 -5.09 -18.31 -11.28
C SER A 202 -4.91 -18.25 -9.75
N PRO A 203 -5.88 -17.67 -9.03
CA PRO A 203 -5.77 -17.48 -7.59
C PRO A 203 -5.76 -18.82 -6.84
N SER A 204 -4.82 -18.97 -5.92
CA SER A 204 -4.76 -20.15 -5.04
C SER A 204 -5.90 -20.15 -4.01
N ALA A 205 -6.25 -21.32 -3.47
CA ALA A 205 -7.24 -21.44 -2.39
C ALA A 205 -6.90 -20.57 -1.16
N SER A 206 -5.60 -20.40 -0.86
CA SER A 206 -5.15 -19.49 0.21
C SER A 206 -5.44 -18.04 -0.14
N LEU A 207 -5.20 -17.61 -1.39
CA LEU A 207 -5.52 -16.25 -1.81
C LEU A 207 -7.03 -16.00 -1.69
N LEU A 208 -7.86 -16.90 -2.21
CA LEU A 208 -9.32 -16.79 -2.13
C LEU A 208 -9.82 -16.66 -0.69
N ALA A 209 -9.26 -17.43 0.25
CA ALA A 209 -9.59 -17.32 1.66
C ALA A 209 -9.21 -15.96 2.27
N GLU A 210 -8.07 -15.37 1.87
CA GLU A 210 -7.70 -14.02 2.31
C GLU A 210 -8.58 -12.94 1.64
N LEU A 211 -9.04 -13.15 0.40
CA LEU A 211 -9.97 -12.23 -0.28
C LEU A 211 -11.33 -12.16 0.41
N GLU A 212 -11.82 -13.29 0.92
CA GLU A 212 -13.08 -13.33 1.69
C GLU A 212 -13.02 -12.43 2.93
N ARG A 213 -11.84 -12.41 3.58
CA ARG A 213 -11.54 -11.65 4.79
C ARG A 213 -11.12 -10.21 4.50
N PHE A 214 -11.01 -9.83 3.23
CA PHE A 214 -10.59 -8.49 2.82
C PHE A 214 -11.59 -7.45 3.32
N ASP A 215 -11.04 -6.36 3.86
CA ASP A 215 -11.80 -5.23 4.37
C ASP A 215 -11.41 -3.94 3.64
N ALA A 216 -12.32 -3.51 2.76
CA ALA A 216 -12.17 -2.31 1.96
C ALA A 216 -12.05 -1.02 2.80
N TYR A 217 -12.73 -0.94 3.94
CA TYR A 217 -12.76 0.31 4.71
C TYR A 217 -11.50 0.44 5.55
N LEU A 218 -11.09 -0.64 6.23
CA LEU A 218 -9.83 -0.70 6.95
C LEU A 218 -8.64 -0.39 6.05
N ILE A 219 -8.55 -1.08 4.90
CA ILE A 219 -7.40 -0.93 4.00
C ILE A 219 -7.40 0.46 3.38
N GLY A 220 -8.56 1.01 3.01
CA GLY A 220 -8.65 2.38 2.53
C GLY A 220 -8.25 3.42 3.58
N ALA A 221 -8.65 3.24 4.85
CA ALA A 221 -8.23 4.10 5.96
C ALA A 221 -6.71 4.04 6.20
N LEU A 222 -6.15 2.82 6.21
CA LEU A 222 -4.71 2.60 6.28
C LEU A 222 -3.97 3.23 5.11
N THR A 223 -4.49 3.10 3.89
CA THR A 223 -3.92 3.73 2.69
C THR A 223 -3.91 5.25 2.82
N LEU A 224 -5.02 5.87 3.24
CA LEU A 224 -5.09 7.32 3.45
C LEU A 224 -4.10 7.81 4.52
N THR A 225 -3.87 7.01 5.55
CA THR A 225 -2.98 7.42 6.65
C THR A 225 -1.49 7.17 6.34
N CYS A 226 -1.17 6.05 5.70
CA CYS A 226 0.21 5.56 5.60
C CYS A 226 0.85 5.76 4.23
N ALA A 227 0.08 5.92 3.16
CA ALA A 227 0.65 5.99 1.82
C ALA A 227 1.20 7.39 1.54
N CYS A 228 2.40 7.47 0.96
CA CYS A 228 2.96 8.73 0.45
C CYS A 228 2.09 9.35 -0.66
N ASN A 229 1.22 8.55 -1.28
CA ASN A 229 0.29 8.96 -2.35
C ASN A 229 -0.98 8.08 -2.30
N PRO A 230 -1.92 8.35 -1.39
CA PRO A 230 -3.10 7.51 -1.20
C PRO A 230 -4.00 7.48 -2.44
N ALA A 231 -4.07 8.57 -3.19
CA ALA A 231 -4.81 8.63 -4.45
C ALA A 231 -4.31 7.61 -5.48
N HIS A 232 -2.99 7.35 -5.53
CA HIS A 232 -2.42 6.33 -6.43
C HIS A 232 -2.80 4.92 -6.00
N SER A 233 -2.71 4.61 -4.70
CA SER A 233 -3.09 3.29 -4.20
C SER A 233 -4.61 3.05 -4.36
N LEU A 234 -5.45 4.05 -4.07
CA LEU A 234 -6.91 3.98 -4.28
C LEU A 234 -7.29 3.87 -5.76
N LEU A 235 -6.51 4.46 -6.67
CA LEU A 235 -6.67 4.34 -8.12
C LEU A 235 -6.81 2.88 -8.56
N ARG A 236 -5.94 2.04 -7.99
CA ARG A 236 -5.78 0.64 -8.34
C ARG A 236 -6.94 -0.23 -7.89
N TRP A 237 -7.84 0.29 -7.04
CA TRP A 237 -8.98 -0.48 -6.57
C TRP A 237 -9.96 -0.80 -7.71
N ASN A 238 -10.08 0.11 -8.67
CA ASN A 238 -10.85 -0.15 -9.88
C ASN A 238 -10.19 -1.22 -10.75
N ASP A 239 -8.86 -1.23 -10.82
CA ASP A 239 -8.09 -2.28 -11.52
C ASP A 239 -8.30 -3.63 -10.83
N CYS A 240 -8.26 -3.68 -9.49
CA CYS A 240 -8.55 -4.88 -8.70
C CYS A 240 -10.00 -5.37 -8.90
N LEU A 241 -10.97 -4.46 -8.96
CA LEU A 241 -12.36 -4.82 -9.22
C LEU A 241 -12.54 -5.38 -10.65
N ALA A 242 -11.87 -4.78 -11.64
CA ALA A 242 -11.89 -5.26 -13.01
C ALA A 242 -11.24 -6.65 -13.12
N TRP A 243 -10.08 -6.83 -12.48
CA TRP A 243 -9.41 -8.13 -12.36
C TRP A 243 -10.33 -9.17 -11.72
N ALA A 244 -11.03 -8.82 -10.64
CA ALA A 244 -11.85 -9.77 -9.88
C ALA A 244 -13.04 -10.26 -10.71
N LYS A 245 -13.67 -9.33 -11.43
CA LYS A 245 -14.74 -9.64 -12.38
C LYS A 245 -14.26 -10.47 -13.56
N ALA A 246 -13.02 -10.28 -14.02
CA ALA A 246 -12.47 -11.06 -15.13
C ALA A 246 -12.18 -12.53 -14.76
N LEU A 247 -12.01 -12.83 -13.48
CA LEU A 247 -11.82 -14.20 -12.99
C LEU A 247 -13.13 -14.94 -12.66
N ASP A 248 -14.25 -14.22 -12.69
CA ASP A 248 -15.62 -14.75 -12.58
C ASP A 248 -15.81 -15.68 -11.36
N GLU A 249 -16.35 -16.90 -11.55
CA GLU A 249 -16.66 -17.88 -10.48
C GLU A 249 -15.47 -18.26 -9.58
N LYS A 250 -14.24 -17.91 -9.97
CA LYS A 250 -13.04 -18.22 -9.18
C LYS A 250 -12.82 -17.30 -7.99
N VAL A 251 -13.40 -16.10 -7.97
CA VAL A 251 -13.19 -15.10 -6.91
C VAL A 251 -14.43 -15.03 -6.02
N PRO A 252 -14.30 -14.83 -4.69
CA PRO A 252 -15.48 -14.79 -3.85
C PRO A 252 -16.38 -13.60 -4.21
N GLN A 253 -17.67 -13.88 -4.40
CA GLN A 253 -18.65 -12.86 -4.78
C GLN A 253 -18.79 -11.75 -3.73
N SER A 254 -18.66 -12.11 -2.45
CA SER A 254 -18.66 -11.17 -1.33
C SER A 254 -17.54 -10.11 -1.46
N PHE A 255 -16.37 -10.50 -1.97
CA PHE A 255 -15.26 -9.58 -2.21
C PHE A 255 -15.59 -8.58 -3.34
N ILE A 256 -16.12 -9.07 -4.48
CA ILE A 256 -16.54 -8.23 -5.61
C ILE A 256 -17.61 -7.23 -5.17
N GLU A 257 -18.56 -7.67 -4.35
CA GLU A 257 -19.63 -6.84 -3.82
C GLU A 257 -19.11 -5.77 -2.86
N LYS A 258 -18.29 -6.13 -1.88
CA LYS A 258 -17.67 -5.18 -0.93
C LYS A 258 -16.88 -4.09 -1.67
N LEU A 259 -16.02 -4.49 -2.61
CA LEU A 259 -15.21 -3.56 -3.40
C LEU A 259 -16.08 -2.73 -4.37
N GLY A 260 -17.13 -3.34 -4.91
CA GLY A 260 -18.15 -2.67 -5.73
C GLY A 260 -18.93 -1.60 -4.95
N VAL A 261 -19.34 -1.87 -3.71
CA VAL A 261 -19.98 -0.89 -2.82
C VAL A 261 -19.01 0.25 -2.53
N PHE A 262 -17.78 -0.05 -2.08
CA PHE A 262 -16.76 0.94 -1.78
C PHE A 262 -16.48 1.87 -2.97
N SER A 263 -16.36 1.33 -4.18
CA SER A 263 -16.08 2.11 -5.41
C SER A 263 -17.24 2.99 -5.89
N ARG A 264 -18.47 2.77 -5.40
CA ARG A 264 -19.61 3.66 -5.66
C ARG A 264 -19.64 4.87 -4.72
N GLY A 265 -19.00 4.75 -3.57
CA GLY A 265 -18.89 5.80 -2.57
C GLY A 265 -18.71 5.20 -1.18
N CYS A 266 -18.17 6.01 -0.29
CA CYS A 266 -18.02 5.67 1.12
C CYS A 266 -18.19 6.94 1.96
N SER A 267 -18.19 6.77 3.27
CA SER A 267 -18.16 7.87 4.21
C SER A 267 -16.78 7.92 4.87
N ILE A 268 -16.27 9.12 5.12
CA ILE A 268 -15.02 9.33 5.85
C ILE A 268 -15.36 10.06 7.15
N GLY A 269 -14.93 9.51 8.27
CA GLY A 269 -15.09 10.05 9.60
C GLY A 269 -13.78 10.59 10.12
N TYR A 270 -13.84 11.75 10.77
CA TYR A 270 -12.72 12.38 11.45
C TYR A 270 -13.02 12.50 12.93
N HIS A 271 -12.06 12.14 13.78
CA HIS A 271 -12.18 12.41 15.22
C HIS A 271 -12.35 13.92 15.44
N LYS A 272 -13.15 14.33 16.42
CA LYS A 272 -13.40 15.76 16.75
C LYS A 272 -12.13 16.60 16.96
N ASP A 273 -11.03 15.97 17.35
CA ASP A 273 -9.73 16.64 17.54
C ASP A 273 -8.92 16.77 16.24
N THR A 274 -9.42 16.24 15.12
CA THR A 274 -8.75 16.35 13.82
C THR A 274 -8.82 17.80 13.36
N LEU A 275 -7.67 18.35 12.99
CA LEU A 275 -7.60 19.69 12.41
C LEU A 275 -8.47 19.78 11.15
N ARG A 276 -9.21 20.88 11.03
CA ARG A 276 -10.10 21.15 9.91
C ARG A 276 -9.40 20.98 8.55
N LEU A 277 -8.18 21.50 8.42
CA LEU A 277 -7.39 21.43 7.18
C LEU A 277 -7.09 19.97 6.78
N ASN A 278 -6.70 19.14 7.74
CA ASN A 278 -6.43 17.72 7.53
C ASN A 278 -7.69 16.96 7.10
N ALA A 279 -8.83 17.26 7.72
CA ALA A 279 -10.12 16.66 7.34
C ALA A 279 -10.55 17.05 5.92
N VAL A 280 -10.37 18.31 5.54
CA VAL A 280 -10.63 18.78 4.16
C VAL A 280 -9.71 18.06 3.18
N ARG A 281 -8.40 18.02 3.45
CA ARG A 281 -7.40 17.38 2.60
C ARG A 281 -7.68 15.88 2.42
N GLY A 282 -7.84 15.13 3.50
CA GLY A 282 -8.09 13.68 3.45
C GLY A 282 -9.35 13.34 2.66
N THR A 283 -10.38 14.19 2.75
CA THR A 283 -11.64 14.04 2.01
C THR A 283 -11.41 14.17 0.52
N PHE A 284 -10.67 15.21 0.11
CA PHE A 284 -10.34 15.41 -1.30
C PHE A 284 -9.46 14.28 -1.82
N GLU A 285 -8.42 13.86 -1.08
CA GLU A 285 -7.53 12.77 -1.50
C GLU A 285 -8.31 11.46 -1.75
N LEU A 286 -9.28 11.14 -0.90
CA LEU A 286 -10.18 10.01 -1.11
C LEU A 286 -11.07 10.21 -2.34
N GLU A 287 -11.69 11.38 -2.51
CA GLU A 287 -12.49 11.72 -3.69
C GLU A 287 -11.67 11.52 -4.98
N CYS A 288 -10.41 11.95 -5.02
CA CYS A 288 -9.51 11.73 -6.15
C CYS A 288 -9.25 10.26 -6.45
N GLY A 289 -9.05 9.48 -5.39
CA GLY A 289 -8.83 8.04 -5.50
C GLY A 289 -9.99 7.34 -6.21
N LEU A 290 -11.23 7.74 -5.93
CA LEU A 290 -12.44 7.11 -6.48
C LEU A 290 -12.64 7.32 -7.99
N VAL A 291 -12.09 8.38 -8.59
CA VAL A 291 -12.29 8.71 -10.02
C VAL A 291 -11.09 8.46 -10.93
N ASN A 292 -10.13 7.69 -10.42
CA ASN A 292 -8.94 7.32 -11.16
C ASN A 292 -8.21 8.57 -11.70
N THR A 293 -7.95 9.56 -10.85
CA THR A 293 -7.15 10.75 -11.20
C THR A 293 -5.79 10.67 -10.51
N SER A 294 -4.77 10.22 -11.25
CA SER A 294 -3.46 9.81 -10.73
C SER A 294 -2.52 10.92 -10.24
N ARG A 295 -3.01 12.05 -9.69
CA ARG A 295 -2.14 13.21 -9.45
C ARG A 295 -2.27 13.81 -8.05
N ARG A 296 -1.23 13.57 -7.22
CA ARG A 296 -0.92 14.33 -5.99
C ARG A 296 -0.99 15.85 -6.19
N LYS A 297 -0.53 16.32 -7.36
CA LYS A 297 -0.62 17.73 -7.79
C LYS A 297 -2.05 18.29 -7.78
N PHE A 298 -3.10 17.48 -7.89
CA PHE A 298 -4.47 17.95 -7.76
C PHE A 298 -4.83 18.29 -6.32
N ALA A 299 -4.66 17.33 -5.39
CA ALA A 299 -4.88 17.57 -3.98
C ALA A 299 -4.01 18.74 -3.51
N ASP A 300 -2.73 18.79 -3.91
CA ASP A 300 -1.86 19.91 -3.57
C ASP A 300 -2.33 21.22 -4.22
N CYS A 301 -2.74 21.28 -5.48
CA CYS A 301 -3.25 22.54 -6.09
C CYS A 301 -4.59 22.99 -5.52
N MET A 302 -5.44 22.05 -5.15
CA MET A 302 -6.76 22.29 -4.55
C MET A 302 -6.61 22.72 -3.11
N VAL A 303 -5.79 22.02 -2.34
CA VAL A 303 -5.35 22.43 -1.01
C VAL A 303 -4.66 23.77 -1.15
N ASP A 304 -3.69 24.01 -2.03
CA ASP A 304 -3.07 25.32 -2.23
C ASP A 304 -4.10 26.43 -2.57
N SER A 305 -5.16 26.11 -3.32
CA SER A 305 -6.21 27.09 -3.64
C SER A 305 -7.19 27.28 -2.49
N LEU A 306 -7.44 26.23 -1.69
CA LEU A 306 -8.25 26.25 -0.47
C LEU A 306 -7.47 26.85 0.69
N THR A 307 -6.28 26.36 1.01
CA THR A 307 -5.25 27.01 1.81
C THR A 307 -4.99 28.43 1.35
N TRP A 308 -5.08 28.82 0.07
CA TRP A 308 -5.05 30.25 -0.31
C TRP A 308 -6.34 30.98 0.08
N TYR A 309 -7.51 30.40 -0.22
CA TYR A 309 -8.83 30.88 0.23
C TYR A 309 -8.93 31.03 1.76
N TYR A 310 -8.26 30.14 2.50
CA TYR A 310 -8.22 30.06 3.96
C TYR A 310 -6.92 30.67 4.54
N LYS A 311 -5.92 31.06 3.74
CA LYS A 311 -4.67 31.70 4.19
C LYS A 311 -4.86 33.12 4.67
N GLN A 312 -6.01 33.74 4.36
CA GLN A 312 -6.42 34.94 5.08
C GLN A 312 -6.76 34.67 6.56
N TRP A 313 -6.77 33.41 7.01
CA TRP A 313 -7.15 33.01 8.36
C TRP A 313 -6.11 32.14 9.09
N TRP A 314 -5.07 31.61 8.42
CA TRP A 314 -4.11 30.65 9.02
C TRP A 314 -2.64 30.94 8.64
N SER A 315 -1.75 30.97 9.64
CA SER A 315 -0.29 31.12 9.48
C SER A 315 0.47 29.86 9.91
N GLU A 316 1.27 29.34 8.98
CA GLU A 316 2.47 28.49 9.10
C GLU A 316 2.44 27.04 9.61
N GLU A 317 3.38 26.30 8.99
CA GLU A 317 3.85 24.91 9.11
C GLU A 317 2.84 23.76 8.95
N LEU A 318 2.93 23.08 7.79
CA LEU A 318 2.42 21.73 7.56
C LEU A 318 3.16 20.75 8.49
N GLY A 319 2.71 20.70 9.75
CA GLY A 319 3.13 19.72 10.73
C GLY A 319 2.80 18.28 10.31
N SER A 320 3.33 17.33 11.08
CA SER A 320 3.12 15.88 11.01
C SER A 320 1.73 15.45 10.50
N TRP A 321 1.66 14.33 9.77
CA TRP A 321 0.42 13.68 9.29
C TRP A 321 -0.41 13.11 10.46
N ASP A 322 -0.74 13.95 11.44
CA ASP A 322 -1.47 13.61 12.65
C ASP A 322 -2.98 13.57 12.37
N PHE A 323 -3.39 12.93 11.29
CA PHE A 323 -4.79 12.63 11.06
C PHE A 323 -4.97 11.15 10.68
N LEU A 324 -5.95 10.52 11.33
CA LEU A 324 -6.31 9.11 11.12
C LEU A 324 -7.77 9.07 10.67
N PRO A 325 -8.03 9.18 9.36
CA PRO A 325 -9.39 9.09 8.85
C PRO A 325 -9.92 7.67 9.06
N MET A 326 -11.22 7.58 9.31
CA MET A 326 -11.94 6.31 9.36
C MET A 326 -12.86 6.22 8.16
N LEU A 327 -12.75 5.16 7.38
CA LEU A 327 -13.70 4.88 6.31
C LEU A 327 -14.84 4.03 6.83
N LEU A 328 -16.03 4.38 6.38
CA LEU A 328 -17.30 3.78 6.75
C LEU A 328 -18.12 3.49 5.48
N PRO A 329 -19.04 2.52 5.52
CA PRO A 329 -20.02 2.33 4.46
C PRO A 329 -20.80 3.62 4.16
N ALA A 330 -21.23 3.76 2.89
CA ALA A 330 -21.99 4.91 2.41
C ALA A 330 -23.30 5.11 3.20
N THR A 331 -24.03 4.02 3.43
CA THR A 331 -25.19 3.93 4.30
C THR A 331 -24.73 3.28 5.59
N PRO A 332 -24.40 4.05 6.65
CA PRO A 332 -24.29 3.42 7.95
C PRO A 332 -25.63 2.74 8.22
N GLU A 333 -25.62 1.43 8.47
CA GLU A 333 -26.80 0.78 9.05
C GLU A 333 -27.17 1.62 10.28
N ASP A 334 -28.47 1.92 10.45
CA ASP A 334 -29.06 3.01 11.27
C ASP A 334 -28.68 3.07 12.77
N GLY A 335 -27.61 2.40 13.23
CA GLY A 335 -27.16 2.35 14.61
C GLY A 335 -25.70 2.75 14.88
N ILE A 336 -24.86 3.00 13.87
CA ILE A 336 -23.44 3.35 14.10
C ILE A 336 -23.22 4.86 13.88
N LEU A 337 -23.82 5.68 14.74
CA LEU A 337 -23.47 7.10 14.86
C LEU A 337 -22.48 7.25 16.03
N PHE A 338 -21.21 7.43 15.69
CA PHE A 338 -20.20 7.86 16.66
C PHE A 338 -20.34 9.36 16.85
N ASN A 339 -20.81 9.80 18.02
CA ASN A 339 -20.96 11.22 18.36
C ASN A 339 -19.61 11.96 18.31
N GLU A 340 -18.52 11.21 18.35
CA GLU A 340 -17.13 11.66 18.34
C GLU A 340 -16.60 11.91 16.91
N LEU A 341 -17.35 11.52 15.88
CA LEU A 341 -16.94 11.64 14.48
C LEU A 341 -17.68 12.72 13.71
N VAL A 342 -16.89 13.55 13.01
CA VAL A 342 -17.39 14.38 11.93
C VAL A 342 -17.35 13.56 10.66
N VAL A 343 -18.53 13.12 10.21
CA VAL A 343 -18.67 12.21 9.06
C VAL A 343 -19.04 12.96 7.79
N VAL A 344 -18.32 12.65 6.73
CA VAL A 344 -18.50 13.18 5.40
C VAL A 344 -18.84 12.05 4.44
N HIS A 345 -20.03 12.10 3.86
CA HIS A 345 -20.39 11.20 2.77
C HIS A 345 -19.71 11.63 1.46
N ILE A 346 -19.11 10.66 0.76
CA ILE A 346 -18.38 10.82 -0.49
C ILE A 346 -19.01 9.90 -1.56
N PRO A 347 -20.01 10.38 -2.29
CA PRO A 347 -20.50 9.69 -3.47
C PRO A 347 -19.52 9.85 -4.63
N LYS A 348 -19.46 8.86 -5.53
CA LYS A 348 -18.68 8.93 -6.78
C LYS A 348 -19.01 10.15 -7.66
N ALA A 349 -20.21 10.70 -7.51
CA ALA A 349 -20.62 11.93 -8.20
C ALA A 349 -19.75 13.14 -7.81
N ASN A 350 -19.43 13.32 -6.53
CA ASN A 350 -18.55 14.41 -6.07
C ASN A 350 -17.18 14.34 -6.72
N ALA A 351 -16.61 13.13 -6.69
CA ALA A 351 -15.32 12.85 -7.31
C ALA A 351 -15.36 13.14 -8.82
N SER A 352 -16.48 12.87 -9.50
CA SER A 352 -16.64 13.14 -10.93
C SER A 352 -16.66 14.65 -11.21
N THR A 353 -17.37 15.43 -10.40
CA THR A 353 -17.36 16.91 -10.46
C THR A 353 -15.94 17.44 -10.28
N LEU A 354 -15.22 16.96 -9.26
CA LEU A 354 -13.84 17.35 -9.00
C LEU A 354 -12.90 17.05 -10.17
N LYS A 355 -13.05 15.88 -10.80
CA LYS A 355 -12.25 15.49 -11.96
C LYS A 355 -12.45 16.44 -13.15
N LYS A 356 -13.69 16.82 -13.45
CA LYS A 356 -14.00 17.75 -14.55
C LYS A 356 -13.41 19.13 -14.29
N VAL A 357 -13.70 19.69 -13.12
CA VAL A 357 -13.21 21.01 -12.71
C VAL A 357 -11.69 21.05 -12.66
N TYR A 358 -11.05 19.97 -12.20
CA TYR A 358 -9.60 19.85 -12.24
C TYR A 358 -9.04 19.81 -13.67
N GLY A 359 -9.67 19.03 -14.55
CA GLY A 359 -9.28 18.92 -15.95
C GLY A 359 -9.22 20.30 -16.60
N VAL A 360 -10.22 21.14 -16.31
CA VAL A 360 -10.27 22.55 -16.69
C VAL A 360 -9.14 23.35 -16.05
N TYR A 361 -9.03 23.37 -14.72
CA TYR A 361 -8.00 24.16 -14.02
C TYR A 361 -6.58 23.85 -14.53
N ARG A 362 -6.30 22.58 -14.85
CA ARG A 362 -5.02 22.13 -15.39
C ARG A 362 -4.78 22.59 -16.84
N SER A 363 -5.83 22.71 -17.66
CA SER A 363 -5.70 23.15 -19.05
C SER A 363 -5.43 24.66 -19.16
N LEU A 364 -5.71 25.44 -18.09
CA LEU A 364 -5.42 26.87 -18.02
C LEU A 364 -3.91 27.15 -18.15
N LYS A 365 -3.53 27.88 -19.20
CA LYS A 365 -2.13 28.12 -19.57
C LYS A 365 -1.50 29.33 -18.86
N GLY A 366 -2.32 30.26 -18.34
CA GLY A 366 -1.86 31.52 -17.75
C GLY A 366 -2.15 31.66 -16.26
N GLY A 367 -1.28 32.39 -15.55
CA GLY A 367 -1.51 32.78 -14.15
C GLY A 367 -2.83 33.53 -13.98
N ALA A 368 -3.16 34.44 -14.91
CA ALA A 368 -4.42 35.20 -14.88
C ALA A 368 -5.68 34.32 -14.95
N GLN A 369 -5.68 33.28 -15.79
CA GLN A 369 -6.82 32.35 -15.89
C GLN A 369 -7.00 31.55 -14.60
N LYS A 370 -5.89 31.06 -14.01
CA LYS A 370 -5.93 30.35 -12.72
C LYS A 370 -6.38 31.26 -11.58
N THR A 371 -5.93 32.51 -11.57
CA THR A 371 -6.40 33.53 -10.61
C THR A 371 -7.88 33.83 -10.80
N MET A 372 -8.37 33.97 -12.03
CA MET A 372 -9.79 34.17 -12.32
C MET A 372 -10.64 32.99 -11.80
N PHE A 373 -10.22 31.75 -12.09
CA PHE A 373 -10.90 30.55 -11.60
C PHE A 373 -10.90 30.47 -10.06
N ARG A 374 -9.78 30.82 -9.41
CA ARG A 374 -9.72 30.92 -7.94
C ARG A 374 -10.68 31.98 -7.40
N ASN A 375 -10.70 33.16 -8.01
CA ASN A 375 -11.59 34.26 -7.61
C ASN A 375 -13.06 33.88 -7.73
N ASP A 376 -13.43 33.07 -8.72
CA ASP A 376 -14.80 32.54 -8.84
C ASP A 376 -15.20 31.69 -7.64
N ILE A 377 -14.29 30.86 -7.13
CA ILE A 377 -14.53 30.07 -5.92
C ILE A 377 -14.60 30.98 -4.70
N VAL A 378 -13.64 31.90 -4.58
CA VAL A 378 -13.45 32.71 -3.37
C VAL A 378 -14.54 33.77 -3.18
N HIS A 379 -14.88 34.45 -4.26
CA HIS A 379 -15.83 35.57 -4.26
C HIS A 379 -17.20 35.19 -4.81
N ASP A 380 -17.44 33.88 -4.98
CA ASP A 380 -18.65 33.33 -5.57
C ASP A 380 -19.03 33.92 -6.94
N THR A 381 -18.04 34.23 -7.78
CA THR A 381 -18.27 34.75 -9.15
C THR A 381 -18.27 33.64 -10.20
N SER A 382 -18.65 33.94 -11.44
CA SER A 382 -18.70 32.98 -12.57
C SER A 382 -17.91 33.47 -13.79
N LYS A 383 -16.89 34.30 -13.59
CA LYS A 383 -16.12 34.95 -14.67
C LYS A 383 -15.42 33.94 -15.57
N SER A 384 -14.86 32.88 -14.99
CA SER A 384 -14.24 31.79 -15.74
C SER A 384 -15.27 31.05 -16.59
N ALA A 385 -16.50 30.88 -16.13
CA ALA A 385 -17.58 30.30 -16.92
C ALA A 385 -18.03 31.23 -18.06
N VAL A 386 -18.18 32.53 -17.76
CA VAL A 386 -18.48 33.55 -18.79
C VAL A 386 -17.41 33.62 -19.88
N CYS A 387 -16.14 33.40 -19.53
CA CYS A 387 -15.03 33.32 -20.47
C CYS A 387 -14.93 31.96 -21.19
N GLY A 388 -15.87 31.03 -20.98
CA GLY A 388 -15.86 29.70 -21.58
C GLY A 388 -14.69 28.82 -21.11
N LEU A 389 -14.13 29.09 -19.93
CA LEU A 389 -13.04 28.31 -19.37
C LEU A 389 -13.55 27.04 -18.69
N VAL A 390 -14.72 27.12 -18.02
CA VAL A 390 -15.40 26.02 -17.31
C VAL A 390 -16.89 26.08 -17.61
N GLU A 391 -17.56 24.93 -17.69
CA GLU A 391 -19.04 24.91 -17.74
C GLU A 391 -19.61 25.47 -16.43
N ILE A 392 -20.65 26.30 -16.53
CA ILE A 392 -21.23 26.96 -15.35
C ILE A 392 -21.77 25.94 -14.34
N GLU A 393 -22.40 24.87 -14.82
CA GLU A 393 -22.97 23.81 -14.00
C GLU A 393 -21.89 23.05 -13.22
N ASP A 394 -20.74 22.79 -13.83
CA ASP A 394 -19.61 22.11 -13.18
C ASP A 394 -18.97 23.02 -12.11
N LEU A 395 -18.87 24.33 -12.37
CA LEU A 395 -18.38 25.31 -11.40
C LEU A 395 -19.34 25.46 -10.20
N GLU A 396 -20.64 25.58 -10.45
CA GLU A 396 -21.67 25.69 -9.42
C GLU A 396 -21.75 24.41 -8.56
N ALA A 397 -21.73 23.23 -9.18
CA ALA A 397 -21.71 21.96 -8.47
C ALA A 397 -20.48 21.83 -7.57
N PHE A 398 -19.33 22.30 -8.04
CA PHE A 398 -18.10 22.31 -7.26
C PHE A 398 -18.14 23.31 -6.10
N LYS A 399 -18.64 24.53 -6.31
CA LYS A 399 -18.87 25.49 -5.21
C LYS A 399 -19.83 24.96 -4.15
N ALA A 400 -20.95 24.38 -4.58
CA ALA A 400 -21.92 23.77 -3.68
C ALA A 400 -21.27 22.65 -2.84
N LEU A 401 -20.39 21.85 -3.44
CA LEU A 401 -19.59 20.86 -2.72
C LEU A 401 -18.67 21.52 -1.69
N LEU A 402 -17.94 22.58 -2.05
CA LEU A 402 -17.06 23.31 -1.12
C LEU A 402 -17.81 23.92 0.06
N TYR A 403 -18.96 24.56 -0.18
CA TYR A 403 -19.79 25.11 0.88
C TYR A 403 -20.31 24.02 1.82
N LYS A 404 -20.79 22.91 1.26
CA LYS A 404 -21.20 21.76 2.06
C LYS A 404 -20.06 21.24 2.95
N ARG A 405 -18.82 21.17 2.44
CA ARG A 405 -17.65 20.76 3.25
C ARG A 405 -17.29 21.78 4.32
N ARG A 406 -17.33 23.06 4.00
CA ARG A 406 -17.09 24.15 4.95
C ARG A 406 -18.03 24.04 6.15
N ASP A 407 -19.31 23.83 5.89
CA ASP A 407 -20.33 23.77 6.93
C ASP A 407 -20.16 22.52 7.80
N ILE A 408 -19.86 21.35 7.20
CA ILE A 408 -19.61 20.11 7.94
C ILE A 408 -18.37 20.23 8.83
N PHE A 409 -17.27 20.80 8.34
CA PHE A 409 -16.03 20.90 9.09
C PHE A 409 -15.91 22.13 10.00
N ALA A 410 -16.94 22.99 10.03
CA ALA A 410 -16.97 24.15 10.91
C ALA A 410 -16.90 23.76 12.41
N VAL A 411 -17.34 22.55 12.75
CA VAL A 411 -17.31 22.01 14.12
C VAL A 411 -15.94 21.50 14.56
N LEU A 412 -15.00 21.29 13.61
CA LEU A 412 -13.64 20.86 13.91
C LEU A 412 -12.78 22.05 14.38
N PRO A 413 -11.77 21.80 15.24
CA PRO A 413 -10.85 22.82 15.67
C PRO A 413 -10.17 23.48 14.47
N ALA A 414 -10.17 24.81 14.49
CA ALA A 414 -9.24 25.56 13.67
C ALA A 414 -7.82 25.35 14.23
N GLU A 415 -6.80 25.40 13.38
CA GLU A 415 -5.43 25.57 13.85
C GLU A 415 -5.42 26.83 14.72
N ASN A 416 -4.93 26.72 15.96
CA ASN A 416 -4.81 27.88 16.84
C ASN A 416 -4.09 28.98 16.06
N SER A 417 -4.70 30.16 15.97
CA SER A 417 -4.02 31.36 15.52
C SER A 417 -2.71 31.45 16.29
N SER A 418 -1.62 31.42 15.54
CA SER A 418 -0.26 31.57 16.03
C SER A 418 -0.18 32.67 17.12
N PRO A 419 0.59 32.50 18.21
CA PRO A 419 0.77 33.53 19.26
C PRO A 419 1.49 34.80 18.76
N TRP A 420 1.86 34.85 17.49
CA TRP A 420 2.56 35.99 16.89
C TRP A 420 1.51 37.03 16.51
N SER A 421 1.38 38.02 17.39
CA SER A 421 0.53 39.19 17.23
C SER A 421 0.79 39.91 15.90
N ASP A 422 -0.25 40.56 15.37
CA ASP A 422 -0.25 41.49 14.23
C ASP A 422 0.80 42.64 14.29
N SER A 423 1.70 42.64 15.27
CA SER A 423 2.74 43.64 15.51
C SER A 423 3.96 43.53 14.59
N ASP A 424 4.20 42.39 13.92
CA ASP A 424 5.43 42.18 13.13
C ASP A 424 5.29 42.47 11.62
N LEU A 425 4.14 42.97 11.18
CA LEU A 425 3.90 43.38 9.79
C LEU A 425 3.81 44.90 9.58
N SER A 426 4.29 45.71 10.53
CA SER A 426 4.64 47.10 10.22
C SER A 426 5.91 47.12 9.36
N VAL A 427 5.75 46.92 8.05
CA VAL A 427 6.73 47.33 7.05
C VAL A 427 6.96 48.82 7.27
N SER A 428 8.17 49.16 7.70
CA SER A 428 8.65 50.53 7.73
C SER A 428 8.55 51.11 6.31
N ASP A 429 7.65 52.06 6.11
CA ASP A 429 7.70 53.01 5.00
C ASP A 429 9.00 53.83 5.14
N GLY A 430 10.10 53.26 4.65
CA GLY A 430 11.37 53.95 4.50
C GLY A 430 11.38 54.73 3.19
N GLU A 431 10.97 55.99 3.30
CA GLU A 431 11.42 57.17 2.56
C GLU A 431 12.23 56.91 1.26
N ARG A 432 11.57 57.18 0.12
CA ARG A 432 12.27 57.68 -1.07
C ARG A 432 12.12 59.20 -1.10
N ASP A 433 13.17 59.89 -0.68
CA ASP A 433 13.39 61.30 -1.02
C ASP A 433 14.64 61.46 -1.91
N ALA A 434 14.60 62.55 -2.65
CA ALA A 434 15.30 62.85 -3.89
C ALA A 434 16.85 62.97 -3.83
N ALA A 435 17.49 62.59 -4.93
CA ALA A 435 18.51 63.38 -5.64
C ALA A 435 18.62 62.93 -7.10
#